data_AF-A0A2N2NWJ3-F1
#
_entry.id   AF-A0A2N2NWJ3-F1
#
_cell.length_a   1.000
_cell.length_b   1.000
_cell.length_c   1.000
_cell.angle_alpha   90.00
_cell.angle_beta   90.00
_cell.angle_gamma   90.00
#
_symmetry.space_group_name_H-M   'P 1'
#
loop_
_entity.id
_entity.type
_entity.pdbx_description
1 polymer ?
#
loop_
_entity_poly.entity_id
_entity_poly.type
_entity_poly.pdbx_seq_one_letter_code
_entity_poly.pdbx_strand_id
1 'polypeptide(L)'
;MKNKILLIFTLFFIVQLSGCVDARSLCTPGMITYRERSNPFPSITENQLNPQQIEIKLKIKDFDHLVSGQLCNNHLEGLVYVGCDIEIYEWEDKSNFLDNCNFTVESNTIIYVAAHNNTAYYKGCNSCHMTDE
;
A
#
# COMPACT_ATOMS: atom_id res chain seq x y z
N MET A 1 19.50 40.27 -24.49
CA MET A 1 19.67 38.81 -24.25
C MET A 1 19.75 38.46 -22.76
N LYS A 2 20.49 39.22 -21.95
CA LYS A 2 20.65 39.00 -20.49
C LYS A 2 19.33 38.90 -19.70
N ASN A 3 18.34 39.74 -20.00
CA ASN A 3 17.04 39.73 -19.31
C ASN A 3 16.15 38.52 -19.68
N LYS A 4 16.35 37.93 -20.87
CA LYS A 4 15.60 36.72 -21.30
C LYS A 4 16.14 35.46 -20.62
N ILE A 5 17.45 35.39 -20.40
CA ILE A 5 18.10 34.28 -19.67
C ILE A 5 17.68 34.30 -18.20
N LEU A 6 17.60 35.48 -17.58
CA LEU A 6 17.12 35.63 -16.20
C LEU A 6 15.67 35.14 -16.06
N LEU A 7 14.78 35.53 -16.98
CA LEU A 7 13.38 35.08 -17.00
C LEU A 7 13.23 33.56 -17.13
N ILE A 8 14.05 32.91 -17.97
CA ILE A 8 14.04 31.45 -18.14
C ILE A 8 14.51 30.74 -16.85
N PHE A 9 15.57 31.26 -16.20
CA PHE A 9 16.05 30.72 -14.94
C PHE A 9 15.02 30.86 -13.81
N THR A 10 14.34 32.01 -13.74
CA THR A 10 13.27 32.24 -12.75
C THR A 10 12.09 31.30 -13.00
N LEU A 11 11.68 31.10 -14.26
CA LEU A 11 10.59 30.19 -14.59
C LEU A 11 10.95 28.73 -14.26
N PHE A 12 12.19 28.32 -14.50
CA PHE A 12 12.69 27.00 -14.13
C PHE A 12 12.70 26.78 -12.61
N PHE A 13 13.09 27.80 -11.83
CA PHE A 13 13.05 27.75 -10.37
C PHE A 13 11.62 27.65 -9.81
N ILE A 14 10.65 28.37 -10.40
CA ILE A 14 9.25 28.32 -9.98
C ILE A 14 8.64 26.93 -10.24
N VAL A 15 8.99 26.27 -11.35
CA VAL A 15 8.52 24.90 -11.68
C VAL A 15 9.09 23.85 -10.72
N GLN A 16 10.30 24.06 -10.19
CA GLN A 16 10.92 23.14 -9.22
C GLN A 16 10.25 23.20 -7.83
N LEU A 17 9.59 24.31 -7.48
CA LEU A 17 8.95 24.50 -6.18
C LEU A 17 7.56 23.84 -6.06
N SER A 18 6.91 23.47 -7.17
CA SER A 18 5.58 22.84 -7.16
C SER A 18 5.59 21.31 -6.94
N GLY A 19 6.73 20.71 -6.61
CA GLY A 19 6.93 19.25 -6.59
C GLY A 19 6.90 18.56 -5.23
N CYS A 20 6.80 19.27 -4.11
CA CYS A 20 6.80 18.65 -2.78
C CYS A 20 5.41 18.08 -2.43
N VAL A 21 5.01 16.99 -3.08
CA VAL A 21 3.97 16.12 -2.53
C VAL A 21 4.62 15.37 -1.38
N ASP A 22 4.23 15.69 -0.16
CA ASP A 22 4.68 15.02 1.05
C ASP A 22 4.51 13.51 0.85
N ALA A 23 5.60 12.75 0.88
CA ALA A 23 5.59 11.30 0.66
C ALA A 23 5.02 10.54 1.87
N ARG A 24 4.12 11.17 2.62
CA ARG A 24 3.48 10.61 3.79
C ARG A 24 2.46 9.57 3.35
N SER A 25 2.44 8.45 4.08
CA SER A 25 1.39 7.45 4.03
C SER A 25 0.01 8.13 4.06
N LEU A 26 -0.94 7.62 3.26
CA LEU A 26 -2.34 8.07 3.34
C LEU A 26 -3.00 7.62 4.64
N CYS A 27 -2.43 6.60 5.28
CA CYS A 27 -2.90 6.08 6.55
C CYS A 27 -2.25 6.87 7.69
N THR A 28 -3.08 7.56 8.47
CA THR A 28 -2.64 8.30 9.66
C THR A 28 -2.32 7.35 10.82
N PRO A 29 -1.48 7.76 11.80
CA PRO A 29 -1.22 6.96 12.99
C PRO A 29 -2.52 6.50 13.68
N GLY A 30 -2.58 5.23 14.06
CA GLY A 30 -3.75 4.60 14.69
C GLY A 30 -4.79 4.00 13.75
N MET A 31 -4.65 4.14 12.42
CA MET A 31 -5.54 3.45 11.46
C MET A 31 -5.18 1.96 11.29
N ILE A 32 -3.88 1.65 11.30
CA ILE A 32 -3.37 0.28 11.22
C ILE A 32 -3.35 -0.30 12.62
N THR A 33 -3.93 -1.50 12.76
CA THR A 33 -3.92 -2.25 14.01
C THR A 33 -2.77 -3.24 14.01
N TYR A 34 -2.00 -3.24 15.09
CA TYR A 34 -0.92 -4.19 15.31
C TYR A 34 -1.35 -5.26 16.31
N ARG A 35 -1.05 -6.51 15.99
CA ARG A 35 -1.34 -7.67 16.84
C ARG A 35 -0.04 -8.34 17.27
N GLU A 36 0.01 -8.77 18.53
CA GLU A 36 1.11 -9.61 19.01
C GLU A 36 1.14 -10.95 18.29
N ARG A 37 2.34 -11.48 18.01
CA ARG A 37 2.48 -12.81 17.37
C ARG A 37 1.99 -13.97 18.25
N SER A 38 1.88 -13.74 19.56
CA SER A 38 1.30 -14.67 20.53
C SER A 38 -0.20 -14.92 20.29
N ASN A 39 -0.87 -14.02 19.56
CA ASN A 39 -2.30 -14.07 19.26
C ASN A 39 -2.50 -14.30 17.75
N PRO A 40 -2.66 -15.55 17.29
CA PRO A 40 -2.71 -15.85 15.86
C PRO A 40 -3.98 -15.31 15.20
N PHE A 41 -3.86 -14.87 13.95
CA PHE A 41 -5.03 -14.54 13.13
C PHE A 41 -5.93 -15.75 12.93
N PRO A 42 -7.27 -15.58 12.97
CA PRO A 42 -8.18 -16.65 12.60
C PRO A 42 -8.02 -16.99 11.10
N SER A 43 -8.39 -18.21 10.75
CA SER A 43 -8.49 -18.62 9.34
C SER A 43 -9.60 -17.83 8.64
N ILE A 44 -9.36 -17.48 7.37
CA ILE A 44 -10.36 -16.83 6.52
C ILE A 44 -11.10 -17.93 5.76
N THR A 45 -12.41 -18.01 5.94
CA THR A 45 -13.27 -18.91 5.18
C THR A 45 -13.78 -18.15 3.96
N GLU A 46 -13.12 -18.36 2.81
CA GLU A 46 -13.38 -17.78 1.48
C GLU A 46 -13.09 -16.27 1.31
N ASN A 47 -12.24 -15.94 0.33
CA ASN A 47 -12.13 -14.58 -0.20
C ASN A 47 -13.32 -14.35 -1.12
N GLN A 48 -14.45 -13.93 -0.55
CA GLN A 48 -15.54 -13.43 -1.35
C GLN A 48 -15.03 -12.20 -2.11
N LEU A 49 -15.18 -12.20 -3.44
CA LEU A 49 -14.99 -11.01 -4.25
C LEU A 49 -15.81 -9.87 -3.63
N ASN A 50 -15.13 -8.78 -3.31
CA ASN A 50 -15.76 -7.56 -2.80
C ASN A 50 -15.34 -6.40 -3.71
N PRO A 51 -15.95 -6.30 -4.90
CA PRO A 51 -15.58 -5.27 -5.85
C PRO A 51 -15.90 -3.90 -5.30
N GLN A 52 -14.94 -2.99 -5.39
CA GLN A 52 -15.09 -1.66 -4.80
C GLN A 52 -14.44 -0.57 -5.63
N GLN A 53 -15.08 0.59 -5.64
CA GLN A 53 -14.57 1.79 -6.29
C GLN A 53 -13.76 2.61 -5.29
N ILE A 54 -12.50 2.85 -5.63
CA ILE A 54 -11.60 3.67 -4.81
C ILE A 54 -11.12 4.86 -5.64
N GLU A 55 -11.13 6.04 -5.03
CA GLU A 55 -10.57 7.25 -5.64
C GLU A 55 -9.05 7.30 -5.41
N ILE A 56 -8.29 7.26 -6.49
CA ILE A 56 -6.83 7.39 -6.48
C ILE A 56 -6.45 8.58 -7.36
N LYS A 57 -5.89 9.63 -6.76
CA LYS A 57 -5.46 10.85 -7.48
C LYS A 57 -6.58 11.44 -8.35
N LEU A 58 -7.76 11.65 -7.77
CA LEU A 58 -8.95 12.20 -8.44
C LEU A 58 -9.52 11.33 -9.57
N LYS A 59 -9.14 10.05 -9.62
CA LYS A 59 -9.67 9.07 -10.57
C LYS A 59 -10.30 7.93 -9.81
N ILE A 60 -11.54 7.63 -10.14
CA ILE A 60 -12.20 6.42 -9.67
C ILE A 60 -11.60 5.22 -10.39
N LYS A 61 -11.25 4.19 -9.61
CA LYS A 61 -10.75 2.92 -10.12
C LYS A 61 -11.52 1.78 -9.48
N ASP A 62 -11.94 0.83 -10.31
CA ASP A 62 -12.58 -0.40 -9.88
C ASP A 62 -11.52 -1.41 -9.44
N PHE A 63 -11.71 -2.00 -8.26
CA PHE A 63 -10.89 -3.07 -7.71
C PHE A 63 -11.75 -4.33 -7.56
N ASP A 64 -11.14 -5.49 -7.78
CA ASP A 64 -11.80 -6.79 -7.62
C ASP A 64 -11.97 -7.13 -6.13
N HIS A 65 -11.00 -6.69 -5.30
CA HIS A 65 -11.01 -6.88 -3.86
C HIS A 65 -10.54 -5.63 -3.12
N LEU A 66 -11.27 -5.27 -2.06
CA LEU A 66 -10.78 -4.45 -0.96
C LEU A 66 -10.35 -5.36 0.20
N VAL A 67 -9.11 -5.20 0.67
CA VAL A 67 -8.65 -5.75 1.94
C VAL A 67 -8.82 -4.69 3.03
N SER A 68 -9.75 -4.95 3.94
CA SER A 68 -9.91 -4.28 5.23
C SER A 68 -9.88 -5.32 6.35
N GLY A 69 -9.36 -4.95 7.52
CA GLY A 69 -9.12 -5.89 8.62
C GLY A 69 -7.86 -6.73 8.41
N GLN A 70 -7.90 -8.01 8.80
CA GLN A 70 -6.70 -8.85 8.75
C GLN A 70 -6.11 -8.95 7.35
N LEU A 71 -4.81 -8.71 7.23
CA LEU A 71 -4.04 -9.03 6.02
C LEU A 71 -3.55 -10.48 6.05
N CYS A 72 -3.30 -11.00 7.24
CA CYS A 72 -2.79 -12.35 7.37
C CYS A 72 -3.83 -13.43 7.01
N ASN A 73 -3.35 -14.58 6.54
CA ASN A 73 -4.16 -15.73 6.08
C ASN A 73 -5.02 -15.43 4.83
N ASN A 74 -4.80 -14.30 4.16
CA ASN A 74 -5.44 -13.99 2.88
C ASN A 74 -4.74 -14.66 1.69
N HIS A 75 -5.52 -14.83 0.63
CA HIS A 75 -5.07 -15.28 -0.68
C HIS A 75 -5.53 -14.26 -1.73
N LEU A 76 -4.61 -13.46 -2.26
CA LEU A 76 -4.97 -12.32 -3.10
C LEU A 76 -4.84 -12.64 -4.59
N GLU A 77 -5.91 -12.36 -5.35
CA GLU A 77 -5.95 -12.48 -6.81
C GLU A 77 -6.49 -11.20 -7.46
N GLY A 78 -6.17 -10.98 -8.74
CA GLY A 78 -6.72 -9.87 -9.52
C GLY A 78 -6.17 -8.48 -9.15
N LEU A 79 -7.02 -7.46 -9.23
CA LEU A 79 -6.68 -6.09 -8.87
C LEU A 79 -7.17 -5.79 -7.45
N VAL A 80 -6.24 -5.68 -6.51
CA VAL A 80 -6.52 -5.57 -5.08
C VAL A 80 -6.16 -4.19 -4.55
N TYR A 81 -6.98 -3.66 -3.65
CA TYR A 81 -6.68 -2.48 -2.85
C TYR A 81 -6.53 -2.88 -1.37
N VAL A 82 -5.42 -2.49 -0.75
CA VAL A 82 -5.17 -2.67 0.68
C VAL A 82 -5.43 -1.33 1.37
N GLY A 83 -6.45 -1.32 2.23
CA GLY A 83 -6.91 -0.15 2.97
C GLY A 83 -5.97 0.28 4.09
N CYS A 84 -6.40 1.31 4.83
CA CYS A 84 -5.70 1.79 6.01
C CYS A 84 -6.13 1.09 7.29
N ASP A 85 -7.32 0.51 7.29
CA ASP A 85 -7.96 -0.22 8.39
C ASP A 85 -7.53 -1.69 8.40
N ILE A 86 -6.24 -1.95 8.23
CA ILE A 86 -5.70 -3.31 8.22
C ILE A 86 -5.20 -3.75 9.59
N GLU A 87 -5.22 -5.05 9.84
CA GLU A 87 -4.58 -5.70 10.97
C GLU A 87 -3.40 -6.55 10.50
N ILE A 88 -2.22 -6.31 11.10
CA ILE A 88 -0.96 -7.00 10.81
C ILE A 88 -0.23 -7.35 12.12
N TYR A 89 0.71 -8.28 12.06
CA TYR A 89 1.57 -8.53 13.22
C TYR A 89 2.51 -7.36 13.50
N GLU A 90 2.83 -7.14 14.77
CA GLU A 90 3.89 -6.23 15.17
C GLU A 90 5.29 -6.75 14.78
N TRP A 91 6.23 -5.83 14.66
CA TRP A 91 7.64 -6.10 14.42
C TRP A 91 8.51 -5.08 15.17
N GLU A 92 9.79 -5.41 15.35
CA GLU A 92 10.75 -4.52 16.01
C GLU A 92 11.58 -3.75 14.97
N ASP A 93 12.50 -4.44 14.30
CA ASP A 93 13.50 -3.78 13.43
C ASP A 93 13.08 -3.70 11.96
N LYS A 94 12.88 -4.85 11.31
CA LYS A 94 12.46 -4.96 9.91
C LYS A 94 10.98 -5.28 9.86
N SER A 95 10.24 -4.65 8.95
CA SER A 95 8.81 -4.84 8.76
C SER A 95 8.50 -6.23 8.19
N ASN A 96 8.58 -7.25 9.03
CA ASN A 96 8.44 -8.67 8.69
C ASN A 96 7.08 -9.24 9.14
N PHE A 97 6.03 -8.43 9.10
CA PHE A 97 4.72 -8.78 9.63
C PHE A 97 4.02 -9.94 8.90
N LEU A 98 4.57 -10.39 7.76
CA LEU A 98 4.11 -11.59 7.06
C LEU A 98 4.86 -12.87 7.47
N ASP A 99 5.85 -12.79 8.36
CA ASP A 99 6.50 -13.99 8.89
C ASP A 99 5.50 -14.83 9.68
N ASN A 100 5.55 -16.16 9.50
CA ASN A 100 4.61 -17.11 10.10
C ASN A 100 3.14 -16.80 9.80
N CYS A 101 2.89 -16.19 8.64
CA CYS A 101 1.56 -15.88 8.16
C CYS A 101 1.29 -16.65 6.85
N ASN A 102 0.11 -17.26 6.72
CA ASN A 102 -0.28 -17.94 5.48
C ASN A 102 -0.82 -16.95 4.42
N PHE A 103 0.00 -15.96 4.06
CA PHE A 103 -0.34 -14.96 3.06
C PHE A 103 0.17 -15.38 1.68
N THR A 104 -0.72 -15.41 0.69
CA THR A 104 -0.36 -15.79 -0.69
C THR A 104 -0.92 -14.80 -1.69
N VAL A 105 -0.23 -14.66 -2.83
CA VAL A 105 -0.58 -13.72 -3.90
C VAL A 105 -0.41 -14.43 -5.23
N GLU A 106 -1.45 -14.45 -6.06
CA GLU A 106 -1.40 -14.99 -7.41
C GLU A 106 -0.45 -14.19 -8.32
N SER A 107 0.13 -14.85 -9.32
CA SER A 107 1.25 -14.30 -10.10
C SER A 107 0.91 -13.05 -10.92
N ASN A 108 -0.37 -12.86 -11.28
CA ASN A 108 -0.84 -11.72 -12.07
C ASN A 108 -1.54 -10.64 -11.21
N THR A 109 -1.47 -10.76 -9.89
CA THR A 109 -2.13 -9.84 -8.96
C THR A 109 -1.42 -8.49 -8.94
N ILE A 110 -2.20 -7.41 -8.97
CA ILE A 110 -1.71 -6.04 -8.80
C ILE A 110 -2.30 -5.49 -7.51
N ILE A 111 -1.43 -5.13 -6.56
CA ILE A 111 -1.86 -4.65 -5.24
C ILE A 111 -1.58 -3.16 -5.13
N TYR A 112 -2.60 -2.37 -4.85
CA TYR A 112 -2.47 -0.96 -4.48
C TYR A 112 -2.53 -0.83 -2.97
N VAL A 113 -1.57 -0.13 -2.35
CA VAL A 113 -1.48 -0.03 -0.89
C VAL A 113 -1.64 1.41 -0.43
N ALA A 114 -2.66 1.69 0.38
CA ALA A 114 -2.94 3.03 0.91
C ALA A 114 -1.76 3.58 1.73
N ALA A 115 -1.17 2.75 2.58
CA ALA A 115 -0.01 3.11 3.40
C ALA A 115 1.24 3.48 2.57
N HIS A 116 1.29 3.05 1.31
CA HIS A 116 2.34 3.40 0.35
C HIS A 116 1.85 4.38 -0.72
N ASN A 117 0.96 5.30 -0.33
CA ASN A 117 0.46 6.36 -1.20
C ASN A 117 -0.20 5.83 -2.50
N ASN A 118 -0.97 4.75 -2.38
CA ASN A 118 -1.62 4.06 -3.49
C ASN A 118 -0.64 3.60 -4.58
N THR A 119 0.59 3.25 -4.19
CA THR A 119 1.57 2.65 -5.10
C THR A 119 1.12 1.24 -5.48
N ALA A 120 1.30 0.90 -6.76
CA ALA A 120 1.01 -0.42 -7.29
C ALA A 120 2.22 -1.36 -7.13
N TYR A 121 1.97 -2.55 -6.61
CA TYR A 121 2.96 -3.60 -6.40
C TYR A 121 2.58 -4.85 -7.20
N TYR A 122 3.56 -5.39 -7.92
CA TYR A 122 3.41 -6.52 -8.85
C TYR A 122 4.11 -7.80 -8.37
N LYS A 123 4.87 -7.72 -7.27
CA LYS A 123 5.59 -8.84 -6.66
C LYS A 123 4.94 -9.32 -5.36
N GLY A 124 3.75 -8.81 -5.04
CA GLY A 124 3.09 -9.05 -3.76
C GLY A 124 3.76 -8.35 -2.56
N CYS A 125 3.08 -8.35 -1.42
CA CYS A 125 3.57 -7.76 -0.17
C CYS A 125 4.72 -8.58 0.45
N ASN A 126 4.72 -9.90 0.26
CA ASN A 126 5.74 -10.83 0.76
C ASN A 126 7.14 -10.49 0.25
N SER A 127 7.28 -9.96 -0.97
CA SER A 127 8.58 -9.55 -1.52
C SER A 127 9.32 -8.47 -0.72
N CYS A 128 8.62 -7.76 0.17
CA CYS A 128 9.19 -6.71 1.04
C CYS A 128 9.00 -6.99 2.53
N HIS A 129 7.91 -7.67 2.89
CA HIS A 129 7.43 -7.80 4.27
C HIS A 129 7.50 -9.22 4.86
N MET A 130 8.20 -10.11 4.17
CA MET A 130 8.60 -11.42 4.67
C MET A 130 10.13 -11.41 4.81
N THR A 131 10.65 -12.04 5.85
CA THR A 131 12.09 -12.25 6.00
C THR A 131 12.55 -13.20 4.90
N ASP A 132 13.64 -12.85 4.21
CA ASP A 132 14.29 -13.75 3.28
C ASP A 132 14.85 -14.93 4.09
N GLU A 133 14.37 -16.16 3.83
CA GLU A 133 14.92 -17.38 4.45
C GLU A 133 16.38 -17.63 4.03
#